data_AF-A0A7W8B4W6-F1
#
_entry.id   AF-A0A7W8B4W6-F1
#
_cell.length_a   1.000
_cell.length_b   1.000
_cell.length_c   1.000
_cell.angle_alpha   90.00
_cell.angle_beta   90.00
_cell.angle_gamma   90.00
#
_symmetry.space_group_name_H-M   'P 1'
#
loop_
_entity.id
_entity.type
_entity.pdbx_description
1 polymer ?
#
loop_
_entity_poly.entity_id
_entity_poly.type
_entity_poly.pdbx_seq_one_letter_code
_entity_poly.pdbx_strand_id
1 'polypeptide(L)'
;MARRGIDGLVVRETLPHEAVCLRHHRWLLGDEQHLLHVLTDVRRANQRHRRLTSRRRGSAPEQSYRIARDNLLTWFHTAAESQLQQRWTDRIHLLGEDIYGDPLRPSPNRIEIATYPETVILTGLLSSPHWRDHQESAPEIARRFQIEAGNHELAALRKLTTSLRTGLSPSQSD
;
A
#
# COMPACT_ATOMS: atom_id res chain seq x y z
N MET A 1 -1.57 21.46 -18.86
CA MET A 1 -2.53 22.56 -18.69
C MET A 1 -2.58 22.92 -17.21
N ALA A 2 -1.91 23.99 -16.81
CA ALA A 2 -2.20 24.67 -15.56
C ALA A 2 -3.51 25.45 -15.77
N ARG A 3 -4.50 25.27 -14.89
CA ARG A 3 -5.76 26.02 -14.96
C ARG A 3 -5.47 27.49 -14.60
N ARG A 4 -5.91 28.40 -15.46
CA ARG A 4 -5.86 29.87 -15.26
C ARG A 4 -6.75 30.25 -14.06
N GLY A 5 -6.30 31.18 -13.22
CA GLY A 5 -7.10 31.79 -12.15
C GLY A 5 -6.83 31.30 -10.73
N ILE A 6 -5.62 30.80 -10.44
CA ILE A 6 -5.15 30.60 -9.07
C ILE A 6 -4.10 31.68 -8.78
N ASP A 7 -4.48 32.65 -7.97
CA ASP A 7 -3.73 33.82 -7.55
C ASP A 7 -3.32 33.76 -6.06
N GLY A 8 -3.59 32.64 -5.40
CA GLY A 8 -3.21 32.36 -4.01
C GLY A 8 -2.69 30.94 -3.78
N LEU A 9 -2.16 30.70 -2.58
CA LEU A 9 -1.71 29.37 -2.16
C LEU A 9 -2.91 28.42 -2.09
N VAL A 10 -2.85 27.31 -2.83
CA VAL A 10 -3.85 26.23 -2.74
C VAL A 10 -3.22 25.05 -2.03
N VAL A 11 -3.74 24.75 -0.83
CA VAL A 11 -3.45 23.50 -0.14
C VAL A 11 -4.43 22.46 -0.65
N ARG A 12 -3.89 21.39 -1.26
CA ARG A 12 -4.67 20.23 -1.69
C ARG A 12 -4.12 19.00 -1.00
N GLU A 13 -5.01 18.21 -0.41
CA GLU A 13 -4.69 16.87 0.03
C GLU A 13 -4.57 15.94 -1.19
N THR A 14 -3.41 15.30 -1.34
CA THR A 14 -3.19 14.29 -2.39
C THR A 14 -3.69 12.95 -1.87
N LEU A 15 -4.73 12.40 -2.50
CA LEU A 15 -5.27 11.12 -2.07
C LEU A 15 -4.31 9.97 -2.43
N PRO A 16 -4.29 8.86 -1.68
CA PRO A 16 -3.34 7.77 -1.92
C PRO A 16 -3.37 7.16 -3.33
N HIS A 17 -4.53 7.17 -4.00
CA HIS A 17 -4.65 6.70 -5.40
C HIS A 17 -4.10 7.70 -6.44
N GLU A 18 -3.70 8.89 -6.01
CA GLU A 18 -3.04 9.94 -6.79
C GLU A 18 -1.54 10.02 -6.48
N ALA A 19 -1.02 9.13 -5.64
CA ALA A 19 0.38 9.09 -5.20
C ALA A 19 1.40 8.94 -6.32
N VAL A 20 0.98 8.53 -7.52
CA VAL A 20 1.87 8.37 -8.67
C VAL A 20 1.48 9.28 -9.82
N CYS A 21 2.43 10.12 -10.23
CA CYS A 21 2.37 10.78 -11.54
C CYS A 21 2.63 9.74 -12.64
N LEU A 22 1.58 9.25 -13.30
CA LEU A 22 1.71 8.28 -14.39
C LEU A 22 2.43 8.84 -15.62
N ARG A 23 2.49 10.16 -15.80
CA ARG A 23 3.20 10.80 -16.91
C ARG A 23 4.71 10.86 -16.68
N HIS A 24 5.12 11.28 -15.48
CA HIS A 24 6.53 11.48 -15.14
C HIS A 24 7.15 10.29 -14.41
N HIS A 25 6.35 9.24 -14.13
CA HIS A 25 6.73 8.06 -13.36
C HIS A 25 7.33 8.45 -12.01
N ARG A 26 6.67 9.34 -11.27
CA ARG A 26 7.14 9.83 -9.97
C ARG A 26 6.16 9.51 -8.86
N TRP A 27 6.69 9.17 -7.70
CA TRP A 27 5.94 9.21 -6.46
C TRP A 27 5.74 10.67 -6.02
N LEU A 28 4.56 10.99 -5.51
CA LEU A 28 4.11 12.35 -5.19
C LEU A 28 3.74 12.55 -3.72
N LEU A 29 3.67 11.47 -2.93
CA LEU A 29 3.44 11.59 -1.49
C LEU A 29 4.77 11.69 -0.75
N GLY A 30 4.78 12.44 0.33
CA GLY A 30 6.00 12.74 1.06
C GLY A 30 6.76 13.93 0.49
N ASP A 31 7.97 14.12 1.00
CA ASP A 31 8.93 15.16 0.62
C ASP A 31 9.77 14.77 -0.61
N GLU A 32 10.02 13.48 -0.80
CA GLU A 32 10.85 12.96 -1.88
C GLU A 32 10.05 12.49 -3.11
N GLN A 33 10.45 13.00 -4.29
CA GLN A 33 9.86 12.59 -5.57
C GLN A 33 10.66 11.46 -6.23
N HIS A 34 10.52 10.24 -5.73
CA HIS A 34 11.23 9.09 -6.29
C HIS A 34 10.81 8.75 -7.72
N LEU A 35 11.79 8.42 -8.57
CA LEU A 35 11.57 7.93 -9.94
C LEU A 35 11.20 6.44 -9.93
N LEU A 36 10.00 6.13 -10.42
CA LEU A 36 9.40 4.79 -10.43
C LEU A 36 9.59 4.05 -11.75
N HIS A 37 10.60 4.41 -12.55
CA HIS A 37 10.86 3.75 -13.84
C HIS A 37 11.25 2.28 -13.64
N VAL A 38 12.05 1.99 -12.61
CA VAL A 38 12.45 0.64 -12.19
C VAL A 38 11.36 -0.11 -11.42
N LEU A 39 10.45 0.60 -10.76
CA LEU A 39 9.35 0.01 -9.97
C LEU A 39 8.04 -0.04 -10.77
N THR A 40 8.03 -0.88 -11.81
CA THR A 40 6.87 -0.98 -12.71
C THR A 40 5.61 -1.54 -12.03
N ASP A 41 5.79 -2.36 -10.99
CA ASP A 41 4.71 -2.92 -10.18
C ASP A 41 4.01 -1.86 -9.31
N VAL A 42 4.73 -0.90 -8.73
CA VAL A 42 4.16 0.27 -8.04
C VAL A 42 3.27 1.08 -8.98
N ARG A 43 3.68 1.28 -10.23
CA ARG A 43 2.88 1.97 -11.24
C ARG A 43 1.60 1.19 -11.58
N ARG A 44 1.70 -0.13 -11.76
CA ARG A 44 0.54 -1.02 -11.99
C ARG A 44 -0.41 -1.02 -10.80
N ALA A 45 0.12 -1.02 -9.57
CA ALA A 45 -0.65 -0.90 -8.35
C ALA A 45 -1.42 0.43 -8.32
N ASN A 46 -0.80 1.55 -8.67
CA ASN A 46 -1.50 2.84 -8.70
C ASN A 46 -2.66 2.85 -9.71
N GLN A 47 -2.45 2.28 -10.90
CA GLN A 47 -3.53 2.13 -11.88
C GLN A 47 -4.68 1.28 -11.34
N ARG A 48 -4.38 0.21 -10.59
CA ARG A 48 -5.39 -0.62 -9.91
C ARG A 48 -6.12 0.15 -8.83
N HIS A 49 -5.40 0.91 -8.01
CA HIS A 49 -5.99 1.73 -6.94
C HIS A 49 -6.98 2.74 -7.50
N ARG A 50 -6.58 3.49 -8.55
CA ARG A 50 -7.49 4.42 -9.25
C ARG A 50 -8.75 3.75 -9.76
N ARG A 51 -8.66 2.51 -10.28
CA ARG A 51 -9.84 1.73 -10.72
C ARG A 51 -10.71 1.27 -9.55
N LEU A 52 -10.13 0.92 -8.41
CA LEU A 52 -10.89 0.55 -7.21
C LEU A 52 -11.72 1.74 -6.72
N THR A 53 -11.10 2.91 -6.62
CA THR A 53 -11.74 4.15 -6.18
C THR A 53 -12.76 4.65 -7.20
N SER A 54 -12.50 4.55 -8.50
CA SER A 54 -13.46 5.01 -9.52
C SER A 54 -14.71 4.13 -9.62
N ARG A 55 -14.58 2.82 -9.38
CA ARG A 55 -15.71 1.86 -9.46
C ARG A 55 -16.58 1.86 -8.21
N ARG A 56 -16.01 2.17 -7.05
CA ARG A 56 -16.68 2.13 -5.76
C ARG A 56 -16.84 3.57 -5.28
N ARG A 57 -17.99 4.19 -5.57
CA ARG A 57 -18.31 5.52 -5.03
C ARG A 57 -18.42 5.41 -3.50
N GLY A 58 -17.72 6.28 -2.77
CA GLY A 58 -17.77 6.37 -1.31
C GLY A 58 -16.40 6.20 -0.62
N SER A 59 -16.40 6.31 0.71
CA SER A 59 -15.20 6.25 1.58
C SER A 59 -14.65 4.83 1.80
N ALA A 60 -15.38 3.78 1.40
CA ALA A 60 -15.01 2.40 1.68
C ALA A 60 -13.62 1.97 1.15
N PRO A 61 -13.20 2.35 -0.08
CA PRO A 61 -11.84 2.04 -0.56
C PRO A 61 -10.75 2.76 0.23
N GLU A 62 -11.03 3.98 0.71
CA GLU A 62 -10.06 4.78 1.44
C GLU A 62 -9.82 4.23 2.86
N GLN A 63 -10.91 3.90 3.57
CA GLN A 63 -10.79 3.23 4.87
C GLN A 63 -10.08 1.87 4.73
N SER A 64 -10.45 1.10 3.70
CA SER A 64 -9.78 -0.17 3.40
C SER A 64 -8.29 0.00 3.12
N TYR A 65 -7.90 1.10 2.46
CA TYR A 65 -6.50 1.42 2.18
C TYR A 65 -5.74 1.74 3.46
N ARG A 66 -6.28 2.60 4.34
CA ARG A 66 -5.63 2.94 5.61
C ARG A 66 -5.38 1.69 6.46
N ILE A 67 -6.40 0.85 6.61
CA ILE A 67 -6.30 -0.41 7.36
C ILE A 67 -5.26 -1.35 6.74
N ALA A 68 -5.27 -1.51 5.41
CA ALA A 68 -4.28 -2.33 4.71
C ALA A 68 -2.85 -1.81 4.91
N ARG A 69 -2.66 -0.48 4.76
CA ARG A 69 -1.36 0.18 4.90
C ARG A 69 -0.81 -0.02 6.30
N ASP A 70 -1.60 0.29 7.33
CA ASP A 70 -1.13 0.25 8.72
C ASP A 70 -0.78 -1.19 9.16
N ASN A 71 -1.53 -2.18 8.67
CA ASN A 71 -1.21 -3.60 8.89
C ASN A 71 0.08 -4.02 8.17
N LEU A 72 0.30 -3.59 6.92
CA LEU A 72 1.54 -3.90 6.21
C LEU A 72 2.76 -3.17 6.77
N LEU A 73 2.60 -1.94 7.26
CA LEU A 73 3.67 -1.23 7.98
C LEU A 73 4.05 -1.97 9.26
N THR A 74 3.05 -2.41 10.03
CA THR A 74 3.30 -3.24 11.22
C THR A 74 4.01 -4.54 10.85
N TRP A 75 3.60 -5.16 9.73
CA TRP A 75 4.22 -6.39 9.26
C TRP A 75 5.67 -6.17 8.80
N PHE A 76 5.95 -5.10 8.06
CA PHE A 76 7.31 -4.72 7.63
C PHE A 76 8.27 -4.60 8.81
N HIS A 77 7.80 -4.08 9.95
CA HIS A 77 8.63 -3.92 11.15
C HIS A 77 8.76 -5.18 12.01
N THR A 78 7.84 -6.15 11.90
CA THR A 78 7.78 -7.30 12.81
C THR A 78 8.12 -8.64 12.16
N ALA A 79 8.02 -8.79 10.84
CA ALA A 79 8.36 -10.05 10.17
C ALA A 79 9.74 -10.01 9.53
N ALA A 80 10.73 -10.40 10.32
CA ALA A 80 12.00 -10.84 9.78
C ALA A 80 11.80 -12.03 8.83
N GLU A 81 12.55 -12.03 7.73
CA GLU A 81 12.82 -13.22 6.89
C GLU A 81 11.62 -13.80 6.10
N SER A 82 10.65 -12.97 5.71
CA SER A 82 9.59 -13.41 4.77
C SER A 82 9.92 -13.09 3.32
N GLN A 83 9.32 -13.82 2.37
CA GLN A 83 9.41 -13.51 0.93
C GLN A 83 8.92 -12.08 0.61
N LEU A 84 7.94 -11.57 1.36
CA LEU A 84 7.48 -10.18 1.24
C LEU A 84 8.52 -9.20 1.75
N GLN A 85 9.17 -9.50 2.88
CA GLN A 85 10.22 -8.67 3.43
C GLN A 85 11.38 -8.54 2.43
N GLN A 86 11.81 -9.65 1.82
CA GLN A 86 12.83 -9.61 0.78
C GLN A 86 12.41 -8.72 -0.39
N ARG A 87 11.18 -8.88 -0.89
CA ARG A 87 10.65 -8.09 -1.99
C ARG A 87 10.57 -6.60 -1.66
N TRP A 88 10.16 -6.24 -0.44
CA TRP A 88 10.11 -4.84 0.00
C TRP A 88 11.52 -4.25 0.11
N THR A 89 12.46 -5.00 0.67
CA THR A 89 13.88 -4.63 0.72
C THR A 89 14.47 -4.43 -0.68
N ASP A 90 14.19 -5.34 -1.62
CA ASP A 90 14.65 -5.22 -3.02
C ASP A 90 14.11 -3.94 -3.67
N ARG A 91 12.82 -3.62 -3.47
CA ARG A 91 12.24 -2.36 -3.97
C ARG A 91 12.89 -1.14 -3.34
N ILE A 92 13.17 -1.18 -2.04
CA ILE A 92 13.89 -0.09 -1.34
C ILE A 92 15.28 0.10 -1.95
N HIS A 93 16.01 -0.99 -2.21
CA HIS A 93 17.33 -0.91 -2.87
C HIS A 93 17.23 -0.31 -4.28
N LEU A 94 16.21 -0.67 -5.06
CA LEU A 94 15.98 -0.10 -6.39
C LEU A 94 15.66 1.41 -6.38
N LEU A 95 15.20 1.96 -5.25
CA LEU A 95 15.01 3.41 -5.11
C LEU A 95 16.33 4.19 -5.01
N GLY A 96 17.47 3.49 -4.85
CA GLY A 96 18.80 4.09 -4.70
C GLY A 96 19.12 4.47 -3.26
N GLU A 97 20.23 5.17 -3.06
CA GLU A 97 20.61 5.67 -1.73
C GLU A 97 19.81 6.92 -1.37
N ASP A 98 19.45 7.03 -0.11
CA ASP A 98 18.94 8.28 0.46
C ASP A 98 20.14 9.00 1.07
N ILE A 99 20.61 10.04 0.39
CA ILE A 99 21.82 10.79 0.76
C ILE A 99 21.67 11.59 2.06
N TYR A 100 20.44 11.75 2.54
CA TYR A 100 20.13 12.46 3.79
C TYR A 100 19.52 11.54 4.86
N GLY A 101 19.20 10.29 4.50
CA GLY A 101 18.58 9.29 5.37
C GLY A 101 19.57 8.43 6.13
N ASP A 102 19.03 7.69 7.10
CA ASP A 102 19.78 6.67 7.83
C ASP A 102 20.07 5.48 6.88
N PRO A 103 21.34 5.14 6.61
CA PRO A 103 21.69 4.04 5.72
C PRO A 103 21.22 2.67 6.24
N LEU A 104 20.95 2.56 7.54
CA LEU A 104 20.48 1.33 8.19
C LEU A 104 18.95 1.26 8.30
N ARG A 105 18.25 2.38 8.09
CA ARG A 105 16.80 2.45 8.28
C ARG A 105 16.12 3.21 7.14
N PRO A 106 15.33 2.53 6.30
CA PRO A 106 14.62 3.20 5.23
C PRO A 106 13.63 4.23 5.80
N SER A 107 13.53 5.38 5.13
CA SER A 107 12.57 6.42 5.51
C SER A 107 11.12 5.92 5.35
N PRO A 108 10.15 6.48 6.12
CA PRO A 108 8.75 6.09 6.02
C PRO A 108 8.19 6.15 4.59
N ASN A 109 8.62 7.14 3.79
CA ASN A 109 8.18 7.30 2.40
C ASN A 109 8.69 6.16 1.51
N ARG A 110 9.92 5.69 1.72
CA ARG A 110 10.49 4.54 1.00
C ARG A 110 9.78 3.24 1.37
N ILE A 111 9.44 3.07 2.65
CA ILE A 111 8.64 1.92 3.12
C ILE A 111 7.25 1.97 2.49
N GLU A 112 6.60 3.13 2.43
CA GLU A 112 5.28 3.27 1.80
C GLU A 112 5.34 2.89 0.31
N ILE A 113 6.33 3.38 -0.45
CA ILE A 113 6.50 3.01 -1.87
C ILE A 113 6.70 1.50 -2.02
N ALA A 114 7.56 0.91 -1.19
CA ALA A 114 7.90 -0.49 -1.27
C ALA A 114 6.73 -1.42 -0.94
N THR A 115 5.88 -1.04 0.02
CA THR A 115 4.71 -1.81 0.46
C THR A 115 3.43 -1.48 -0.33
N TYR A 116 3.45 -0.42 -1.15
CA TYR A 116 2.28 0.07 -1.89
C TYR A 116 1.61 -1.00 -2.77
N PRO A 117 2.34 -1.85 -3.53
CA PRO A 117 1.70 -2.87 -4.36
C PRO A 117 0.83 -3.85 -3.55
N GLU A 118 1.36 -4.37 -2.46
CA GLU A 118 0.64 -5.27 -1.57
C GLU A 118 -0.50 -4.54 -0.82
N THR A 119 -0.29 -3.27 -0.45
CA THR A 119 -1.33 -2.42 0.16
C THR A 119 -2.55 -2.31 -0.75
N VAL A 120 -2.35 -2.04 -2.04
CA VAL A 120 -3.45 -1.94 -3.02
C VAL A 120 -4.16 -3.28 -3.24
N ILE A 121 -3.41 -4.40 -3.20
CA ILE A 121 -4.01 -5.74 -3.29
C ILE A 121 -4.94 -6.00 -2.10
N LEU A 122 -4.47 -5.74 -0.88
CA LEU A 122 -5.29 -5.88 0.34
C LEU A 122 -6.48 -4.92 0.34
N THR A 123 -6.27 -3.67 -0.08
CA THR A 123 -7.36 -2.68 -0.24
C THR A 123 -8.49 -3.24 -1.09
N GLY A 124 -8.15 -3.88 -2.22
CA GLY A 124 -9.14 -4.49 -3.11
C GLY A 124 -9.87 -5.69 -2.49
N LEU A 125 -9.21 -6.47 -1.64
CA LEU A 125 -9.83 -7.56 -0.88
C LEU A 125 -10.76 -7.03 0.21
N LEU A 126 -10.29 -6.10 1.05
CA LEU A 126 -11.05 -5.52 2.17
C LEU A 126 -12.25 -4.70 1.70
N SER A 127 -12.13 -4.08 0.53
CA SER A 127 -13.25 -3.40 -0.11
C SER A 127 -14.34 -4.40 -0.53
N SER A 128 -14.01 -5.66 -0.84
CA SER A 128 -14.96 -6.66 -1.32
C SER A 128 -15.72 -7.32 -0.16
N PRO A 129 -17.06 -7.18 -0.07
CA PRO A 129 -17.83 -7.81 1.00
C PRO A 129 -17.58 -9.33 1.07
N HIS A 130 -17.53 -10.00 -0.08
CA HIS A 130 -17.27 -11.43 -0.17
C HIS A 130 -15.96 -11.85 0.50
N TRP A 131 -14.88 -11.08 0.33
CA TRP A 131 -13.55 -11.45 0.83
C TRP A 131 -13.27 -10.96 2.24
N ARG A 132 -14.09 -10.05 2.79
CA ARG A 132 -13.89 -9.51 4.14
C ARG A 132 -14.04 -10.60 5.21
N ASP A 133 -15.07 -11.43 5.05
CA ASP A 133 -15.46 -12.44 6.04
C ASP A 133 -15.15 -13.87 5.58
N HIS A 134 -14.54 -14.04 4.40
CA HIS A 134 -14.28 -15.36 3.82
C HIS A 134 -13.22 -16.13 4.61
N GLN A 135 -13.46 -17.41 4.89
CA GLN A 135 -12.49 -18.28 5.57
C GLN A 135 -11.20 -18.48 4.77
N GLU A 136 -11.28 -18.39 3.43
CA GLU A 136 -10.14 -18.54 2.52
C GLU A 136 -9.37 -17.23 2.23
N SER A 137 -9.59 -16.18 3.03
CA SER A 137 -8.94 -14.89 2.81
C SER A 137 -7.41 -14.97 2.89
N ALA A 138 -6.86 -15.75 3.82
CA ALA A 138 -5.40 -15.91 3.96
C ALA A 138 -4.77 -16.64 2.75
N PRO A 139 -5.27 -17.81 2.31
CA PRO A 139 -4.84 -18.43 1.06
C PRO A 139 -4.98 -17.52 -0.17
N GLU A 140 -6.08 -16.77 -0.28
CA GLU A 140 -6.28 -15.83 -1.39
C GLU A 140 -5.29 -14.66 -1.35
N ILE A 141 -4.96 -14.14 -0.16
CA ILE A 141 -3.92 -13.13 -0.01
C ILE A 141 -2.57 -13.70 -0.44
N ALA A 142 -2.21 -14.91 0.02
CA ALA A 142 -0.96 -15.56 -0.37
C ALA A 142 -0.85 -15.69 -1.89
N ARG A 143 -1.93 -16.17 -2.53
CA ARG A 143 -2.04 -16.32 -3.98
C ARG A 143 -1.88 -14.97 -4.70
N ARG A 144 -2.53 -13.90 -4.23
CA ARG A 144 -2.43 -12.57 -4.84
C ARG A 144 -1.07 -11.91 -4.62
N PHE A 145 -0.44 -12.19 -3.49
CA PHE A 145 0.92 -11.78 -3.19
C PHE A 145 1.98 -12.60 -3.92
N GLN A 146 1.58 -13.71 -4.58
CA GLN A 146 2.50 -14.63 -5.26
C GLN A 146 3.62 -15.07 -4.29
N ILE A 147 3.23 -15.41 -3.07
CA ILE A 147 4.14 -16.04 -2.11
C ILE A 147 3.91 -17.54 -2.13
N GLU A 148 4.98 -18.30 -2.06
CA GLU A 148 4.86 -19.73 -1.80
C GLU A 148 4.42 -19.88 -0.35
N ALA A 149 3.20 -20.36 -0.18
CA ALA A 149 2.50 -20.38 1.08
C ALA A 149 3.03 -21.52 1.96
N GLY A 150 4.23 -21.35 2.52
CA GLY A 150 4.70 -22.17 3.63
C GLY A 150 3.79 -22.03 4.85
N ASN A 151 3.89 -22.97 5.79
CA ASN A 151 3.06 -22.96 7.00
C ASN A 151 3.25 -21.69 7.84
N HIS A 152 4.46 -21.12 7.82
CA HIS A 152 4.80 -19.91 8.58
C HIS A 152 4.17 -18.65 7.95
N GLU A 153 4.27 -18.49 6.63
CA GLU A 153 3.67 -17.40 5.87
C GLU A 153 2.15 -17.40 5.98
N LEU A 154 1.53 -18.59 5.89
CA LEU A 154 0.09 -18.73 6.08
C LEU A 154 -0.34 -18.39 7.50
N ALA A 155 0.46 -18.73 8.51
CA ALA A 155 0.18 -18.35 9.89
C ALA A 155 0.25 -16.82 10.09
N ALA A 156 1.28 -16.17 9.53
CA ALA A 156 1.40 -14.71 9.54
C ALA A 156 0.22 -14.04 8.81
N LEU A 157 -0.16 -14.56 7.65
CA LEU A 157 -1.32 -14.07 6.90
C LEU A 157 -2.64 -14.27 7.62
N ARG A 158 -2.81 -15.38 8.35
CA ARG A 158 -3.99 -15.59 9.19
C ARG A 158 -4.07 -14.54 10.29
N LYS A 159 -2.97 -14.27 10.99
CA LYS A 159 -2.89 -13.18 11.99
C LYS A 159 -3.26 -11.84 11.35
N LEU A 160 -2.69 -11.53 10.19
CA LEU A 160 -3.04 -10.33 9.41
C LEU A 160 -4.54 -10.28 9.13
N THR A 161 -5.15 -11.34 8.59
CA THR A 161 -6.59 -11.35 8.30
C THR A 161 -7.45 -11.15 9.54
N THR A 162 -7.03 -11.68 10.70
CA THR A 162 -7.73 -11.45 11.97
C THR A 162 -7.65 -9.98 12.37
N SER A 163 -6.46 -9.36 12.33
CA SER A 163 -6.27 -7.93 12.61
C SER A 163 -7.03 -7.02 11.64
N LEU A 164 -7.10 -7.41 10.37
CA LEU A 164 -7.86 -6.69 9.35
C LEU A 164 -9.37 -6.73 9.61
N ARG A 165 -9.89 -7.83 10.17
CA ARG A 165 -11.31 -7.95 10.56
C ARG A 165 -11.65 -7.12 11.78
N THR A 166 -10.78 -7.09 12.80
CA THR A 166 -11.02 -6.29 14.00
C THR A 166 -10.93 -4.79 13.71
N GLY A 167 -9.99 -4.36 12.85
CA GLY A 167 -9.86 -2.96 12.43
C GLY A 167 -10.99 -2.45 11.52
N LEU A 168 -11.79 -3.34 10.93
CA LEU A 168 -12.97 -3.01 10.11
C LEU A 168 -14.28 -2.99 10.91
N SER A 169 -14.28 -3.41 12.18
CA SER A 169 -15.44 -3.18 13.05
C SER A 169 -15.58 -1.68 13.27
N PRO A 170 -16.79 -1.10 13.16
CA PRO A 170 -16.99 0.28 13.51
C PRO A 170 -16.57 0.42 14.98
N SER A 171 -15.52 1.19 15.22
CA SER A 171 -15.29 1.79 16.52
C SER A 171 -16.63 2.35 16.97
N GLN A 172 -17.15 1.80 18.08
CA GLN A 172 -18.31 2.37 18.74
C GLN A 172 -18.00 3.84 18.97
N SER A 173 -18.87 4.68 18.41
CA SER A 173 -18.86 6.11 18.62
C SER A 173 -18.93 6.39 20.12
N ASP A 174 -17.97 7.15 20.62
CA ASP A 174 -18.16 8.04 21.77
C ASP A 174 -18.18 9.48 21.24
#